data_AF-A0A7Y6D0K0-F1
#
_entry.id   AF-A0A7Y6D0K0-F1
#
_cell.length_a   1.000
_cell.length_b   1.000
_cell.length_c   1.000
_cell.angle_alpha   90.00
_cell.angle_beta   90.00
_cell.angle_gamma   90.00
#
_symmetry.space_group_name_H-M   'P 1'
#
loop_
_entity.id
_entity.type
_entity.pdbx_description
1 polymer ?
#
loop_
_entity_poly.entity_id
_entity_poly.type
_entity_poly.pdbx_seq_one_letter_code
_entity_poly.pdbx_strand_id
1 'polypeptide(L)' 'MTQLVQALWLIRSFTQRLRAEEDGATATEYGITVGFIAIVIVAGVGLFGLSLNGFFDHLTTGLKAALGLP' A
#
# COMPACT_ATOMS: atom_id res chain seq x y z
N MET A 1 27.69 -18.39 39.94
CA MET A 1 26.39 -18.04 39.31
C MET A 1 26.48 -16.88 38.31
N THR A 2 27.54 -16.09 38.29
CA THR A 2 27.71 -14.93 37.39
C THR A 2 28.03 -15.30 35.93
N GLN A 3 28.76 -16.39 35.69
CA GLN A 3 29.13 -16.85 34.34
C GLN A 3 27.90 -17.22 33.48
N LEU A 4 26.88 -17.84 34.09
CA LEU A 4 25.64 -18.20 33.42
C LEU A 4 24.78 -16.96 33.10
N VAL A 5 24.76 -15.98 33.99
CA VAL A 5 24.04 -14.71 33.78
C VAL A 5 24.70 -13.90 32.64
N GLN A 6 26.03 -13.88 32.58
CA GLN A 6 26.77 -13.25 31.48
C GLN A 6 26.53 -13.94 30.14
N ALA A 7 26.50 -15.28 30.11
CA ALA A 7 26.15 -16.04 28.92
C ALA A 7 24.72 -15.75 28.44
N LEU A 8 23.75 -15.68 29.36
CA LEU A 8 22.36 -15.30 29.04
C LEU A 8 22.27 -13.87 28.50
N TRP A 9 23.08 -12.95 29.02
CA TRP A 9 23.13 -11.56 28.55
C TRP A 9 23.67 -11.46 27.13
N LEU A 10 24.76 -12.19 26.84
CA LEU A 10 25.34 -12.29 25.50
C LEU A 10 24.33 -12.85 24.50
N ILE A 11 23.70 -13.98 24.83
CA ILE A 11 22.67 -14.60 23.99
C ILE A 11 21.54 -13.61 23.72
N ARG A 12 20.98 -12.98 24.76
CA ARG A 12 19.89 -12.01 24.61
C ARG A 12 20.28 -10.83 23.73
N SER A 13 21.48 -10.27 23.92
CA SER A 13 21.96 -9.14 23.13
C SER A 13 22.15 -9.48 21.65
N PHE A 14 22.57 -10.72 21.37
CA PHE A 14 22.75 -11.21 20.00
C PHE A 14 21.39 -11.46 19.33
N THR A 15 20.45 -12.11 20.03
CA THR A 15 19.09 -12.33 19.50
C THR A 15 18.35 -11.02 19.23
N GLN A 16 18.55 -9.99 20.06
CA GLN A 16 17.94 -8.67 19.85
C GLN A 16 18.46 -7.97 18.60
N ARG A 17 19.75 -8.11 18.28
CA ARG A 17 20.34 -7.54 17.06
C ARG A 17 19.81 -8.22 15.81
N LEU A 18 19.74 -9.56 15.81
CA LEU A 18 19.20 -10.33 14.69
C LEU A 18 17.74 -9.98 14.40
N ARG A 19 16.90 -9.85 15.45
CA ARG A 19 15.50 -9.43 15.27
C ARG A 19 15.37 -8.01 14.69
N ALA A 20 16.21 -7.08 15.13
CA ALA A 20 16.18 -5.70 14.61
C ALA A 20 16.62 -5.62 13.14
N GLU A 21 17.54 -6.48 12.71
CA GLU A 21 17.97 -6.59 11.31
C GLU A 21 16.87 -7.20 10.42
N GLU A 22 16.17 -8.23 10.91
CA GLU A 22 15.02 -8.83 10.21
C GLU A 22 13.84 -7.86 10.13
N ASP A 23 13.50 -7.15 11.20
CA ASP A 23 12.41 -6.16 11.20
C ASP A 23 12.67 -5.02 10.18
N GLY A 24 13.92 -4.54 10.06
CA GLY A 24 14.30 -3.48 9.11
C GLY A 24 14.37 -3.95 7.64
N ALA A 25 14.92 -5.14 7.40
CA ALA A 25 14.96 -5.74 6.06
C ALA A 25 13.54 -6.04 5.55
N THR A 26 12.70 -6.57 6.43
CA THR A 26 11.29 -6.90 6.14
C THR A 26 10.44 -5.66 5.89
N ALA A 27 10.67 -4.57 6.65
CA ALA A 27 9.96 -3.30 6.46
C ALA A 27 10.22 -2.70 5.06
N THR A 28 11.43 -2.84 4.54
CA THR A 28 11.80 -2.26 3.23
C THR A 28 11.24 -3.08 2.06
N GLU A 29 11.24 -4.41 2.16
CA GLU A 29 10.72 -5.32 1.13
C GLU A 29 9.19 -5.24 0.99
N TYR A 30 8.46 -5.22 2.11
CA TYR A 30 7.02 -4.97 2.07
C TYR A 30 6.72 -3.51 1.72
N GLY A 31 7.56 -2.56 2.14
CA GLY A 31 7.41 -1.14 1.80
C GLY A 31 7.42 -0.89 0.29
N ILE A 32 8.34 -1.49 -0.45
CA ILE A 32 8.41 -1.34 -1.91
C ILE A 32 7.25 -2.04 -2.63
N THR A 33 6.84 -3.22 -2.15
CA THR A 33 5.71 -3.97 -2.74
C THR A 33 4.38 -3.25 -2.51
N VAL A 34 4.14 -2.76 -1.30
CA VAL A 34 2.97 -1.95 -0.96
C VAL A 34 2.99 -0.64 -1.73
N GLY A 35 4.15 0.02 -1.87
CA GLY A 35 4.31 1.22 -2.69
C GLY A 35 3.99 0.98 -4.16
N PHE A 36 4.44 -0.14 -4.73
CA PHE A 36 4.12 -0.52 -6.10
C PHE A 36 2.62 -0.74 -6.30
N ILE A 37 1.98 -1.49 -5.40
CA ILE A 37 0.52 -1.72 -5.45
C ILE A 37 -0.24 -0.40 -5.29
N ALA A 38 0.23 0.50 -4.41
CA ALA A 38 -0.39 1.81 -4.23
C ALA A 38 -0.40 2.64 -5.53
N ILE A 39 0.70 2.65 -6.28
CA ILE A 39 0.77 3.33 -7.59
C ILE A 39 -0.25 2.73 -8.57
N VAL A 40 -0.33 1.41 -8.64
CA VAL A 40 -1.29 0.70 -9.52
C VAL A 40 -2.73 1.02 -9.15
N ILE A 41 -3.05 1.05 -7.85
CA ILE A 41 -4.39 1.41 -7.36
C ILE A 41 -4.73 2.85 -7.74
N VAL A 42 -3.84 3.81 -7.50
CA VAL A 42 -4.07 5.22 -7.83
C VAL A 42 -4.31 5.40 -9.33
N ALA A 43 -3.49 4.77 -10.17
CA ALA A 43 -3.67 4.81 -11.62
C ALA A 43 -5.01 4.18 -12.05
N GLY A 44 -5.34 3.01 -11.50
CA GLY A 44 -6.57 2.30 -11.80
C GLY A 44 -7.82 3.09 -11.41
N VAL A 45 -7.85 3.66 -10.20
CA VAL A 45 -8.96 4.50 -9.72
C VAL A 45 -9.07 5.78 -10.56
N GLY A 46 -7.95 6.39 -10.96
CA GLY A 46 -7.95 7.56 -11.84
C GLY A 46 -8.59 7.27 -13.20
N LEU A 47 -8.17 6.20 -13.88
CA LEU A 47 -8.74 5.78 -15.16
C LEU A 47 -10.21 5.37 -15.05
N PHE A 48 -10.56 4.69 -13.97
CA PHE A 48 -11.95 4.33 -13.67
C PHE A 48 -12.82 5.58 -13.49
N GLY A 49 -12.34 6.58 -12.75
CA GLY A 49 -13.04 7.85 -12.58
C GLY A 49 -13.28 8.59 -13.89
N LEU A 50 -12.30 8.61 -14.81
CA LEU A 50 -12.47 9.19 -16.14
C LEU A 50 -13.54 8.48 -16.96
N SER A 51 -13.53 7.14 -16.92
CA SER A 51 -14.52 6.32 -17.63
C SER A 51 -15.93 6.50 -17.05
N LEU A 52 -16.02 6.61 -15.73
CA LEU A 52 -17.27 6.83 -15.01
C LEU A 52 -17.87 8.22 -15.33
N ASN A 53 -17.03 9.27 -15.36
CA ASN A 53 -17.48 10.60 -15.78
C ASN A 53 -18.01 10.57 -17.21
N GLY A 54 -17.28 9.94 -18.15
CA GLY A 54 -17.75 9.78 -19.52
C GLY A 54 -19.10 9.06 -19.62
N PHE A 55 -19.31 8.01 -18.82
CA PHE A 55 -20.59 7.31 -18.76
C PHE A 55 -21.75 8.23 -18.33
N PHE A 56 -21.55 9.04 -17.30
CA PHE A 56 -22.59 9.99 -16.85
C PHE A 56 -22.79 11.16 -17.82
N ASP A 57 -21.75 11.60 -18.52
CA ASP A 57 -21.88 12.62 -19.58
C ASP A 57 -22.73 12.10 -20.75
N HIS A 58 -22.53 10.84 -21.15
CA HIS A 58 -23.35 10.20 -22.16
C HIS A 58 -24.81 10.06 -21.72
N LEU A 59 -25.06 9.66 -20.47
CA LEU A 59 -26.42 9.62 -19.92
C LEU A 59 -27.07 11.01 -19.90
N THR A 60 -26.33 12.02 -19.45
CA THR A 60 -26.82 13.41 -19.39
C THR A 60 -27.15 13.92 -20.79
N THR A 61 -26.29 13.64 -21.78
CA THR A 61 -26.52 14.00 -23.19
C THR A 61 -27.77 13.31 -23.73
N GLY A 62 -27.93 12.01 -23.46
CA GLY A 62 -29.12 11.25 -23.86
C GLY A 62 -30.41 11.79 -23.23
N LEU A 63 -30.36 12.14 -21.94
CA LEU A 63 -31.49 12.73 -21.24
C LEU A 63 -31.86 14.11 -21.80
N LYS A 64 -30.88 14.98 -22.04
CA LYS A 64 -31.10 16.29 -22.67
C LYS A 64 -31.77 16.15 -24.03
N ALA A 65 -31.26 15.25 -24.88
CA ALA A 65 -31.82 14.97 -26.19
C ALA A 65 -33.28 14.48 -26.09
N ALA A 66 -33.58 13.57 -25.15
CA ALA A 66 -34.94 13.06 -24.94
C ALA A 66 -35.91 14.14 -24.42
N LEU A 67 -35.41 15.09 -23.62
CA LEU A 67 -36.22 16.18 -23.05
C LEU A 67 -36.28 17.42 -23.97
N GLY A 68 -35.59 17.43 -25.11
CA GLY A 68 -35.49 18.60 -25.98
C GLY A 68 -34.77 19.78 -25.32
N LEU A 69 -33.97 19.52 -24.28
CA LEU A 69 -33.15 20.51 -23.61
C LEU A 69 -31.82 20.64 -24.33
N PRO A 70 -31.24 21.85 -24.44
CA PRO A 70 -29.87 22.03 -24.94
C PRO A 70 -28.83 21.33 -24.04
#